data_AF-A0A9D9SBT9-F1
#
_entry.id   AF-A0A9D9SBT9-F1
#
_cell.length_a   1.000
_cell.length_b   1.000
_cell.length_c   1.000
_cell.angle_alpha   90.00
_cell.angle_beta   90.00
_cell.angle_gamma   90.00
#
_symmetry.space_group_name_H-M   'P 1'
#
loop_
_entity.id
_entity.type
_entity.pdbx_description
1 polymer ?
#
loop_
_entity_poly.entity_id
_entity_poly.type
_entity_poly.pdbx_seq_one_letter_code
_entity_poly.pdbx_strand_id
1 'polypeptide(L)'
;MNLYLSTNVFPIISLVVWCIFGIFLGVMLLRLIFNYSDPNPFGKVGRFGFKVRKATEKWVYPASRFLAMYRVDTRLAPLLTLFIGLVLTYFSMQIVGNTFFVIDGLSAGVATGNPKVFVGFVIYGLLSLLVLFIFIRFISSWFVFTQKTFLGFVRRVTDPILLPVQRLIPPIGMFDISAMIVLLLIGFLQSIVLRVFVTN
;
A
#
# COMPACT_ATOMS: atom_id res chain seq x y z
N MET A 1 -9.14 11.77 -25.00
CA MET A 1 -9.61 11.80 -23.59
C MET A 1 -8.69 12.75 -22.82
N ASN A 2 -9.20 13.84 -22.24
CA ASN A 2 -8.34 14.84 -21.59
C ASN A 2 -8.09 14.43 -20.13
N LEU A 3 -7.02 13.67 -19.89
CA LEU A 3 -6.65 13.12 -18.58
C LEU A 3 -5.82 14.12 -17.74
N TYR A 4 -6.32 15.34 -17.59
CA TYR A 4 -5.50 16.45 -17.08
C TYR A 4 -4.89 16.20 -15.69
N LEU A 5 -5.67 15.68 -14.74
CA LEU A 5 -5.17 15.45 -13.38
C LEU A 5 -4.18 14.28 -13.36
N SER A 6 -4.47 13.22 -14.08
CA SER A 6 -3.66 12.00 -14.16
C SER A 6 -2.35 12.22 -14.89
N THR A 7 -2.31 13.11 -15.89
CA THR A 7 -1.09 13.39 -16.66
C THR A 7 -0.23 14.49 -16.04
N ASN A 8 -0.83 15.48 -15.37
CA ASN A 8 -0.08 16.65 -14.91
C ASN A 8 0.12 16.68 -13.39
N VAL A 9 -0.87 16.25 -12.60
CA VAL A 9 -0.84 16.38 -11.13
C VAL A 9 -0.34 15.11 -10.48
N PHE A 10 -0.89 13.95 -10.87
CA PHE A 10 -0.53 12.67 -10.28
C PHE A 10 0.97 12.34 -10.38
N PRO A 11 1.69 12.58 -11.50
CA PRO A 11 3.11 12.26 -11.58
C PRO A 11 3.96 13.07 -10.60
N ILE A 12 3.57 14.32 -10.33
CA ILE A 12 4.26 15.19 -9.36
C ILE A 12 4.06 14.63 -7.95
N ILE A 13 2.83 14.28 -7.57
CA ILE A 13 2.52 13.67 -6.27
C ILE A 13 3.27 12.34 -6.12
N SER A 14 3.21 11.51 -7.16
CA SER A 14 3.89 10.21 -7.20
C SER A 14 5.40 10.38 -7.01
N LEU A 15 6.02 11.32 -7.72
CA LEU A 15 7.45 11.62 -7.60
C LEU A 15 7.82 12.00 -6.17
N VAL A 16 7.08 12.93 -5.55
CA VAL A 16 7.34 13.37 -4.18
C VAL A 16 7.26 12.18 -3.21
N VAL A 17 6.22 11.35 -3.33
CA VAL A 17 6.04 10.19 -2.45
C VAL A 17 7.12 9.13 -2.66
N TRP A 18 7.49 8.84 -3.91
CA TRP A 18 8.58 7.91 -4.21
C TRP A 18 9.94 8.45 -3.79
N CYS A 19 10.18 9.75 -3.84
CA CYS A 19 11.38 10.38 -3.29
C CYS A 19 11.44 10.21 -1.76
N ILE A 20 10.33 10.42 -1.05
CA ILE A 20 10.25 10.18 0.41
C ILE A 20 10.52 8.70 0.71
N PHE A 21 9.91 7.79 -0.04
CA PHE A 21 10.17 6.36 0.10
C PHE A 21 11.63 6.00 -0.23
N GLY A 22 12.24 6.65 -1.22
CA GLY A 22 13.66 6.48 -1.58
C GLY A 22 14.60 6.87 -0.43
N ILE A 23 14.30 7.95 0.29
CA ILE A 23 15.04 8.33 1.50
C ILE A 23 14.87 7.27 2.59
N PHE A 24 13.63 6.80 2.81
CA PHE A 24 13.35 5.72 3.75
C PHE A 24 14.11 4.43 3.41
N LEU A 25 14.13 4.05 2.12
CA LEU A 25 14.87 2.92 1.59
C LEU A 25 16.37 3.07 1.84
N GLY A 26 16.95 4.23 1.52
CA GLY A 26 18.37 4.49 1.76
C GLY A 26 18.73 4.35 3.24
N VAL A 27 17.90 4.89 4.13
CA VAL A 27 18.09 4.78 5.58
C VAL A 27 17.94 3.33 6.09
N MET A 28 16.99 2.55 5.57
CA MET A 28 16.83 1.13 5.91
C MET A 28 18.00 0.27 5.42
N LEU A 29 18.50 0.52 4.20
CA LEU A 29 19.66 -0.17 3.66
C LEU A 29 20.93 0.16 4.45
N LEU A 30 21.13 1.44 4.80
CA LEU A 30 22.23 1.85 5.68
C LEU A 30 22.15 1.14 7.04
N ARG A 31 20.96 1.06 7.64
CA ARG A 31 20.75 0.30 8.88
C ARG A 31 21.12 -1.18 8.71
N LEU A 32 20.72 -1.80 7.60
CA LEU A 32 21.03 -3.20 7.30
C LEU A 32 22.54 -3.41 7.20
N ILE A 33 23.25 -2.56 6.47
CA ILE A 33 24.71 -2.61 6.35
C ILE A 33 25.36 -2.50 7.75
N PHE A 34 24.90 -1.57 8.58
CA PHE A 34 25.43 -1.43 9.94
C PHE A 34 25.14 -2.64 10.82
N ASN A 35 24.04 -3.37 10.63
CA ASN A 35 23.74 -4.59 11.39
C ASN A 35 24.69 -5.76 11.08
N TYR A 36 25.33 -5.76 9.91
CA TYR A 36 26.26 -6.82 9.50
C TYR A 36 27.74 -6.43 9.57
N SER A 37 28.06 -5.14 9.47
CA SER A 37 29.45 -4.66 9.43
C SER A 37 30.12 -4.49 10.79
N ASP A 38 29.38 -4.66 11.91
CA ASP A 38 29.85 -4.54 13.29
C ASP A 38 30.95 -3.46 13.51
N PRO A 39 30.69 -2.19 13.12
CA PRO A 39 31.71 -1.16 13.13
C PRO A 39 32.12 -0.75 14.55
N ASN A 40 33.38 -0.35 14.73
CA ASN A 40 33.91 0.12 16.01
C ASN A 40 33.02 1.24 16.62
N PRO A 41 32.43 1.05 17.82
CA PRO A 41 31.44 1.95 18.41
C PRO A 41 32.00 3.34 18.76
N PHE A 42 33.30 3.44 19.08
CA PHE A 42 33.94 4.70 19.42
C PHE A 42 34.41 5.48 18.17
N GLY A 43 34.41 4.84 17.01
CA GLY A 43 34.76 5.45 15.72
C GLY A 43 33.69 6.42 15.20
N LYS A 44 34.07 7.30 14.26
CA LYS A 44 33.11 8.20 13.57
C LYS A 44 31.99 7.41 12.88
N VAL A 45 32.33 6.27 12.27
CA VAL A 45 31.38 5.37 11.58
C VAL A 45 30.42 4.70 12.57
N GLY A 46 30.91 4.19 13.70
CA GLY A 46 30.06 3.57 14.73
C GLY A 46 29.06 4.55 15.33
N ARG A 47 29.49 5.79 15.66
CA ARG A 47 28.60 6.85 16.15
C ARG A 47 27.53 7.24 15.12
N PHE A 48 27.87 7.26 13.84
CA PHE A 48 26.90 7.50 12.76
C PHE A 48 25.91 6.33 12.65
N GLY A 49 26.38 5.08 12.64
CA GLY A 49 25.52 3.90 12.62
C GLY A 49 24.55 3.84 13.81
N PHE A 50 25.00 4.24 15.00
CA PHE A 50 24.12 4.37 16.16
C PHE A 50 23.00 5.39 15.95
N LYS A 51 23.28 6.56 15.36
CA LYS A 51 22.26 7.56 15.02
C LYS A 51 21.24 7.00 14.02
N VAL A 52 21.69 6.29 13.00
CA VAL A 52 20.83 5.64 12.00
C VAL A 52 19.90 4.61 12.67
N ARG A 53 20.47 3.71 13.50
CA ARG A 53 19.69 2.71 14.25
C ARG A 53 18.66 3.37 15.17
N LYS A 54 19.06 4.40 15.92
CA LYS A 54 18.16 5.14 16.82
C LYS A 54 17.02 5.83 16.08
N ALA A 55 17.30 6.49 14.95
CA ALA A 55 16.29 7.19 14.16
C ALA A 55 15.24 6.23 13.56
N THR A 56 15.64 4.98 13.33
CA THR A 56 14.82 3.98 12.62
C THR A 56 14.17 2.97 13.56
N GLU A 57 14.53 2.97 14.84
CA GLU A 57 14.12 1.97 15.83
C GLU A 57 12.61 1.86 15.95
N LYS A 58 11.91 3.00 15.99
CA LYS A 58 10.44 3.05 16.07
C LYS A 58 9.77 2.25 14.94
N TRP A 59 10.34 2.30 13.74
CA TRP A 59 9.78 1.66 12.55
C TRP A 59 10.20 0.19 12.45
N VAL A 60 11.43 -0.14 12.86
CA VAL A 60 12.01 -1.49 12.75
C VAL A 60 11.63 -2.41 13.90
N TYR A 61 11.35 -1.86 15.07
CA TYR A 61 11.01 -2.65 16.26
C TYR A 61 9.81 -3.60 16.05
N PRO A 62 8.67 -3.18 15.45
CA PRO A 62 7.57 -4.10 15.15
C PRO A 62 7.98 -5.27 14.25
N ALA A 63 8.76 -5.00 13.20
CA ALA A 63 9.27 -6.02 12.29
C ALA A 63 10.25 -6.97 12.98
N SER A 64 11.13 -6.44 13.83
CA SER A 64 12.06 -7.24 14.64
C SER A 64 11.31 -8.20 15.57
N ARG A 65 10.27 -7.70 16.25
CA ARG A 65 9.41 -8.52 17.11
C ARG A 65 8.70 -9.62 16.33
N PHE A 66 8.23 -9.31 15.12
CA PHE A 66 7.62 -10.30 14.23
C PHE A 66 8.62 -11.40 13.84
N LEU A 67 9.83 -11.05 13.39
CA LEU A 67 10.85 -12.04 13.04
C LEU A 67 11.26 -12.92 14.22
N ALA A 68 11.38 -12.33 15.41
CA ALA A 68 11.68 -13.08 16.64
C ALA A 68 10.61 -14.14 16.96
N MET A 69 9.33 -13.88 16.67
CA MET A 69 8.23 -14.83 16.87
C MET A 69 8.41 -16.11 16.03
N TYR A 70 9.00 -15.98 14.84
CA TYR A 70 9.27 -17.10 13.93
C TYR A 70 10.70 -17.65 14.05
N ARG A 71 11.47 -17.24 15.08
CA ARG A 71 12.88 -17.60 15.28
C ARG A 71 13.79 -17.25 14.09
N VAL A 72 13.47 -16.18 13.37
CA VAL A 72 14.27 -15.62 12.27
C VAL A 72 15.22 -14.55 12.82
N ASP A 73 16.41 -14.40 12.22
CA ASP A 73 17.39 -13.40 12.61
C ASP A 73 16.80 -11.97 12.53
N THR A 74 16.82 -11.26 13.67
CA THR A 74 16.30 -9.90 13.81
C THR A 74 17.17 -8.86 13.09
N ARG A 75 18.40 -9.21 12.69
CA ARG A 75 19.24 -8.35 11.83
C ARG A 75 18.58 -8.05 10.48
N LEU A 76 17.71 -8.95 10.00
CA LEU A 76 16.94 -8.81 8.77
C LEU A 76 15.69 -7.92 8.92
N ALA A 77 15.36 -7.46 10.13
CA ALA A 77 14.19 -6.60 10.38
C ALA A 77 14.08 -5.37 9.46
N PRO A 78 15.18 -4.68 9.07
CA PRO A 78 15.13 -3.57 8.12
C PRO A 78 14.54 -3.95 6.76
N LEU A 79 14.74 -5.20 6.30
CA LEU A 79 14.17 -5.68 5.04
C LEU A 79 12.67 -5.87 5.15
N LEU A 80 12.20 -6.43 6.25
CA LEU A 80 10.76 -6.59 6.48
C LEU A 80 10.08 -5.22 6.60
N THR A 81 10.68 -4.26 7.30
CA THR A 81 10.15 -2.88 7.30
C THR A 81 10.17 -2.22 5.94
N LEU A 82 11.21 -2.48 5.14
CA LEU A 82 11.29 -1.96 3.78
C LEU A 82 10.14 -2.52 2.93
N PHE A 83 9.91 -3.83 3.02
CA PHE A 83 8.82 -4.51 2.33
C PHE A 83 7.46 -3.95 2.73
N ILE A 84 7.22 -3.80 4.04
CA ILE A 84 5.99 -3.20 4.58
C ILE A 84 5.80 -1.77 4.08
N GLY A 85 6.85 -0.94 4.15
CA GLY A 85 6.83 0.43 3.67
C GLY A 85 6.54 0.49 2.16
N LEU A 86 7.17 -0.37 1.37
CA LEU A 86 6.96 -0.46 -0.08
C LEU A 86 5.49 -0.78 -0.40
N VAL A 87 4.94 -1.78 0.27
CA VAL A 87 3.54 -2.20 0.13
C VAL A 87 2.60 -1.04 0.47
N LEU A 88 2.83 -0.37 1.60
CA LEU A 88 2.02 0.79 2.00
C LEU A 88 2.11 1.94 1.00
N THR A 89 3.32 2.29 0.56
CA THR A 89 3.54 3.35 -0.42
C THR A 89 2.88 3.02 -1.75
N TYR A 90 3.04 1.79 -2.24
CA TYR A 90 2.42 1.32 -3.47
C TYR A 90 0.89 1.41 -3.43
N PHE A 91 0.25 0.86 -2.40
CA PHE A 91 -1.21 0.90 -2.28
C PHE A 91 -1.74 2.31 -2.05
N SER A 92 -1.02 3.15 -1.28
CA SER A 92 -1.40 4.55 -1.12
C SER A 92 -1.36 5.30 -2.46
N MET A 93 -0.32 5.07 -3.27
CA MET A 93 -0.22 5.64 -4.62
C MET A 93 -1.26 5.09 -5.58
N GLN A 94 -1.61 3.81 -5.46
CA GLN A 94 -2.69 3.22 -6.24
C GLN A 94 -4.03 3.89 -5.94
N ILE A 95 -4.37 4.12 -4.67
CA ILE A 95 -5.63 4.78 -4.28
C ILE A 95 -5.68 6.22 -4.82
N VAL A 96 -4.60 6.98 -4.65
CA VAL A 96 -4.50 8.36 -5.15
C VAL A 96 -4.60 8.39 -6.68
N GLY A 97 -3.87 7.52 -7.38
CA GLY A 97 -3.90 7.42 -8.83
C GLY A 97 -5.27 7.02 -9.37
N ASN A 98 -5.90 6.00 -8.77
CA ASN A 98 -7.26 5.57 -9.12
C ASN A 98 -8.26 6.72 -8.93
N THR A 99 -8.11 7.54 -7.89
CA THR A 99 -8.99 8.69 -7.65
C THR A 99 -8.87 9.73 -8.76
N PHE A 100 -7.66 10.14 -9.13
CA PHE A 100 -7.45 11.07 -10.25
C PHE A 100 -7.95 10.50 -11.57
N PHE A 101 -7.68 9.23 -11.82
CA PHE A 101 -8.09 8.54 -13.04
C PHE A 101 -9.61 8.41 -13.16
N VAL A 102 -10.32 8.18 -12.05
CA VAL A 102 -11.80 8.20 -12.02
C VAL A 102 -12.34 9.59 -12.34
N ILE A 103 -11.76 10.64 -11.76
CA ILE A 103 -12.23 12.03 -11.98
C ILE A 103 -12.06 12.42 -13.45
N ASP A 104 -10.87 12.21 -14.01
CA ASP A 104 -10.62 12.47 -15.43
C ASP A 104 -11.46 11.55 -16.33
N GLY A 105 -11.67 10.31 -15.89
CA GLY A 105 -12.55 9.31 -16.48
C GLY A 105 -13.97 9.78 -16.69
N LEU A 106 -14.62 10.14 -15.58
CA LEU A 106 -16.00 10.59 -15.54
C LEU A 106 -16.17 11.91 -16.29
N SER A 107 -15.27 12.88 -16.08
CA SER A 107 -15.32 14.16 -16.78
C SER A 107 -15.20 14.00 -18.30
N ALA A 108 -14.33 13.10 -18.77
CA ALA A 108 -14.25 12.79 -20.20
C ALA A 108 -15.48 12.06 -20.73
N GLY A 109 -16.06 11.13 -19.96
CA GLY A 109 -17.32 10.46 -20.31
C GLY A 109 -18.47 11.45 -20.50
N VAL A 110 -18.57 12.44 -19.60
CA VAL A 110 -19.55 13.54 -19.70
C VAL A 110 -19.25 14.43 -20.90
N ALA A 111 -18.00 14.87 -21.07
CA ALA A 111 -17.62 15.80 -22.14
C ALA A 111 -17.78 15.21 -23.55
N THR A 112 -17.56 13.90 -23.70
CA THR A 112 -17.74 13.19 -24.98
C THR A 112 -19.19 12.78 -25.24
N GLY A 113 -20.07 12.88 -24.24
CA GLY A 113 -21.46 12.43 -24.33
C GLY A 113 -21.61 10.91 -24.51
N ASN A 114 -20.56 10.12 -24.26
CA ASN A 114 -20.58 8.67 -24.45
C ASN A 114 -20.99 7.94 -23.16
N PRO A 115 -22.24 7.41 -23.07
CA PRO A 115 -22.72 6.77 -21.86
C PRO A 115 -21.96 5.49 -21.51
N LYS A 116 -21.42 4.77 -22.51
CA LYS A 116 -20.63 3.55 -22.29
C LYS A 116 -19.36 3.85 -21.50
N VAL A 117 -18.65 4.91 -21.89
CA VAL A 117 -17.43 5.36 -21.21
C VAL A 117 -17.75 5.83 -19.80
N PHE A 118 -18.81 6.62 -19.63
CA PHE A 118 -19.24 7.09 -18.31
C PHE A 118 -19.54 5.93 -17.35
N VAL A 119 -20.36 4.96 -17.79
CA VAL A 119 -20.69 3.77 -17.00
C VAL A 119 -19.44 2.97 -16.65
N GLY A 120 -18.51 2.80 -17.59
CA GLY A 120 -17.22 2.14 -17.33
C GLY A 120 -16.44 2.78 -16.18
N PHE A 121 -16.36 4.11 -16.16
CA PHE A 121 -15.67 4.83 -15.08
C PHE A 121 -16.42 4.83 -13.75
N VAL A 122 -17.75 4.78 -13.76
CA VAL A 122 -18.54 4.57 -12.55
C VAL A 122 -18.22 3.19 -11.93
N ILE A 123 -18.22 2.13 -12.75
CA ILE A 123 -17.88 0.78 -12.28
C ILE A 123 -16.44 0.74 -11.77
N TYR A 124 -15.49 1.32 -12.51
CA TYR A 124 -14.09 1.41 -12.08
C TYR A 124 -13.96 2.17 -10.75
N GLY A 125 -14.74 3.24 -10.55
CA GLY A 125 -14.78 4.01 -9.31
C GLY A 125 -15.30 3.19 -8.13
N LEU A 126 -16.36 2.40 -8.32
CA LEU A 126 -16.88 1.48 -7.30
C LEU A 126 -15.84 0.43 -6.90
N LEU A 127 -15.12 -0.13 -7.87
CA LEU A 127 -13.99 -1.04 -7.61
C LEU A 127 -12.86 -0.34 -6.84
N SER A 128 -12.59 0.93 -7.15
CA SER A 128 -11.59 1.74 -6.42
C SER A 128 -11.99 2.00 -4.97
N LEU A 129 -13.29 2.17 -4.68
CA LEU A 129 -13.80 2.27 -3.32
C LEU A 129 -13.64 0.95 -2.55
N LEU A 130 -13.82 -0.20 -3.21
CA LEU A 130 -13.53 -1.49 -2.60
C LEU A 130 -12.04 -1.64 -2.26
N VAL A 131 -11.15 -1.23 -3.16
CA VAL A 131 -9.69 -1.17 -2.89
C VAL A 131 -9.41 -0.34 -1.65
N LEU A 132 -10.01 0.86 -1.54
CA LEU A 132 -9.86 1.72 -0.37
C LEU A 132 -10.34 1.04 0.92
N PHE A 133 -11.51 0.41 0.93
CA PHE A 133 -12.05 -0.27 2.11
C PHE A 133 -11.20 -1.45 2.56
N ILE A 134 -10.71 -2.26 1.62
CA ILE A 134 -9.82 -3.38 1.92
C ILE A 134 -8.49 -2.86 2.47
N PHE A 135 -7.95 -1.78 1.90
CA PHE A 135 -6.73 -1.16 2.39
C PHE A 135 -6.90 -0.56 3.80
N ILE A 136 -8.03 0.10 4.08
CA ILE A 136 -8.38 0.57 5.43
C ILE A 136 -8.44 -0.60 6.41
N ARG A 137 -9.08 -1.72 6.03
CA ARG A 137 -9.11 -2.92 6.87
C ARG A 137 -7.71 -3.47 7.11
N PHE A 138 -6.86 -3.54 6.08
CA PHE A 138 -5.48 -3.97 6.17
C PHE A 138 -4.68 -3.11 7.15
N ILE A 139 -4.71 -1.78 7.02
CA ILE A 139 -4.05 -0.87 7.98
C ILE A 139 -4.66 -1.02 9.38
N SER A 140 -5.99 -1.14 9.48
CA SER A 140 -6.66 -1.27 10.77
C SER A 140 -6.29 -2.53 11.53
N SER A 141 -5.76 -3.56 10.87
CA SER A 141 -5.30 -4.78 11.54
C SER A 141 -4.04 -4.55 12.38
N TRP A 142 -3.26 -3.49 12.09
CA TRP A 142 -2.03 -3.18 12.80
C TRP A 142 -2.24 -2.32 14.04
N PHE A 143 -3.37 -1.63 14.10
CA PHE A 143 -3.75 -0.81 15.25
C PHE A 143 -4.93 -1.47 15.96
N VAL A 144 -4.94 -1.45 17.29
CA VAL A 144 -6.11 -1.91 18.05
C VAL A 144 -7.19 -0.83 17.97
N PHE A 145 -7.86 -0.72 16.81
CA PHE A 145 -9.02 0.14 16.67
C PHE A 145 -10.24 -0.55 17.28
N THR A 146 -10.86 0.10 18.26
CA THR A 146 -12.16 -0.32 18.77
C THR A 146 -13.18 -0.22 17.63
N GLN A 147 -14.02 -1.25 17.45
CA GLN A 147 -14.97 -1.41 16.33
C GLN A 147 -16.16 -0.44 16.34
N LYS A 148 -15.97 0.81 16.78
CA LYS A 148 -17.07 1.74 16.98
C LYS A 148 -17.42 2.38 15.62
N THR A 149 -18.29 1.67 14.91
CA THR A 149 -19.10 2.10 13.75
C THR A 149 -18.43 2.04 12.37
N PHE A 150 -17.46 2.90 12.03
CA PHE A 150 -16.94 2.98 10.64
C PHE A 150 -16.23 1.69 10.20
N LEU A 151 -15.35 1.15 11.05
CA LEU A 151 -14.66 -0.11 10.81
C LEU A 151 -15.62 -1.32 10.72
N GLY A 152 -16.73 -1.28 11.45
CA GLY A 152 -17.77 -2.30 11.36
C GLY A 152 -18.47 -2.27 10.00
N PHE A 153 -18.74 -1.08 9.46
CA PHE A 153 -19.26 -0.92 8.10
C PHE A 153 -18.28 -1.41 7.04
N VAL A 154 -17.00 -0.99 7.11
CA VAL A 154 -15.94 -1.44 6.19
C VAL A 154 -15.84 -2.97 6.18
N ARG A 155 -15.89 -3.62 7.34
CA ARG A 155 -15.90 -5.09 7.43
C ARG A 155 -17.14 -5.69 6.76
N ARG A 156 -18.35 -5.21 7.06
CA ARG A 156 -19.58 -5.71 6.43
C ARG A 156 -19.55 -5.64 4.90
N VAL A 157 -18.97 -4.58 4.32
CA VAL A 157 -18.84 -4.44 2.87
C VAL A 157 -17.76 -5.36 2.30
N THR A 158 -16.66 -5.54 3.02
CA THR A 158 -15.49 -6.29 2.53
C THR A 158 -15.55 -7.79 2.84
N ASP A 159 -16.25 -8.22 3.88
CA ASP A 159 -16.35 -9.61 4.35
C ASP A 159 -16.89 -10.59 3.30
N PRO A 160 -17.93 -10.29 2.51
CA PRO A 160 -18.40 -11.18 1.46
C PRO A 160 -17.33 -11.51 0.41
N ILE A 161 -16.36 -10.61 0.21
CA ILE A 161 -15.28 -10.75 -0.77
C ILE A 161 -14.04 -11.38 -0.10
N LEU A 162 -13.68 -10.93 1.10
CA LEU A 162 -12.48 -11.38 1.81
C LEU A 162 -12.64 -12.74 2.48
N LEU A 163 -13.78 -13.04 3.12
CA LEU A 163 -13.95 -14.28 3.88
C LEU A 163 -13.76 -15.55 3.02
N PRO A 164 -14.27 -15.64 1.78
CA PRO A 164 -13.99 -16.78 0.92
C PRO A 164 -12.50 -16.98 0.65
N VAL A 165 -11.74 -15.89 0.45
CA VAL A 165 -10.29 -15.96 0.20
C VAL A 165 -9.53 -16.28 1.49
N GLN A 166 -9.94 -15.72 2.63
CA GLN A 166 -9.37 -16.01 3.96
C GLN A 166 -9.56 -17.47 4.38
N ARG A 167 -10.60 -18.15 3.87
CA ARG A 167 -10.79 -19.59 4.08
C ARG A 167 -9.75 -20.43 3.34
N LEU A 168 -9.26 -19.95 2.18
CA LEU A 168 -8.24 -20.63 1.40
C LEU A 168 -6.83 -20.30 1.88
N ILE A 169 -6.59 -19.02 2.20
CA ILE A 169 -5.28 -18.51 2.63
C ILE A 169 -5.50 -17.72 3.93
N PRO A 170 -5.40 -18.39 5.09
CA PRO A 170 -5.54 -17.73 6.38
C PRO A 170 -4.49 -16.62 6.56
N PRO A 171 -4.82 -15.57 7.33
CA PRO A 171 -3.85 -14.53 7.65
C PRO A 171 -2.66 -15.11 8.43
N ILE A 172 -1.44 -14.67 8.09
CA ILE A 172 -0.21 -15.13 8.74
C ILE A 172 0.25 -14.07 9.74
N GLY A 173 0.01 -14.33 11.02
CA GLY A 173 0.33 -13.39 12.10
C GLY A 173 -0.45 -12.08 11.97
N MET A 174 0.26 -10.96 11.79
CA MET A 174 -0.34 -9.62 11.60
C MET A 174 -0.61 -9.28 10.12
N PHE A 175 -0.19 -10.12 9.18
CA PHE A 175 -0.33 -9.85 7.75
C PHE A 175 -1.49 -10.64 7.15
N ASP A 176 -2.48 -9.90 6.65
CA ASP A 176 -3.58 -10.50 5.88
C ASP A 176 -3.19 -10.62 4.40
N ILE A 177 -2.55 -11.73 4.05
CA ILE A 177 -2.13 -12.04 2.67
C ILE A 177 -3.35 -12.15 1.75
N SER A 178 -4.49 -12.61 2.27
CA SER A 178 -5.73 -12.70 1.50
C SER A 178 -6.18 -11.33 0.99
N ALA A 179 -5.99 -10.27 1.78
CA ALA A 179 -6.31 -8.90 1.39
C ALA A 179 -5.46 -8.46 0.19
N MET A 180 -4.17 -8.80 0.17
CA MET A 180 -3.29 -8.49 -0.96
C MET A 180 -3.76 -9.19 -2.25
N ILE A 181 -4.15 -10.45 -2.15
CA ILE A 181 -4.66 -11.22 -3.30
C ILE A 181 -5.95 -10.61 -3.83
N VAL A 182 -6.88 -10.25 -2.95
CA VAL A 182 -8.14 -9.60 -3.36
C VAL A 182 -7.88 -8.25 -4.03
N LEU A 183 -6.93 -7.45 -3.51
CA LEU A 183 -6.55 -6.19 -4.13
C LEU A 183 -6.00 -6.38 -5.55
N LEU A 184 -5.17 -7.40 -5.78
CA LEU A 184 -4.67 -7.75 -7.11
C LEU A 184 -5.80 -8.20 -8.05
N LEU A 185 -6.73 -9.03 -7.56
CA LEU A 185 -7.90 -9.46 -8.33
C LEU A 185 -8.80 -8.29 -8.73
N ILE A 186 -9.03 -7.33 -7.82
CA ILE A 186 -9.79 -6.12 -8.14
C ILE A 186 -9.06 -5.27 -9.19
N GLY A 187 -7.73 -5.14 -9.10
CA GLY A 187 -6.93 -4.45 -10.13
C GLY A 187 -7.04 -5.11 -11.51
N PHE A 188 -7.11 -6.44 -11.56
CA PHE A 188 -7.37 -7.17 -12.80
C PHE A 188 -8.78 -6.88 -13.34
N LEU A 189 -9.81 -6.92 -12.49
CA LEU A 189 -11.18 -6.58 -12.88
C LEU A 189 -11.30 -5.13 -13.39
N GLN A 190 -10.63 -4.18 -12.74
CA GLN A 190 -10.54 -2.80 -13.20
C GLN A 190 -9.98 -2.69 -14.61
N SER A 191 -8.94 -3.48 -14.92
CA SER A 191 -8.33 -3.53 -16.25
C SER A 191 -9.30 -4.08 -17.31
N ILE A 192 -10.11 -5.09 -16.97
CA ILE A 192 -11.16 -5.63 -17.84
C ILE A 192 -12.23 -4.56 -18.11
N VAL A 193 -12.68 -3.86 -17.07
CA VAL A 193 -13.70 -2.80 -17.20
C VAL A 193 -13.25 -1.73 -18.19
N LEU A 194 -12.02 -1.24 -18.06
CA LEU A 194 -11.51 -0.24 -19.00
C LEU A 194 -11.45 -0.77 -20.43
N ARG A 195 -10.98 -2.00 -20.60
CA ARG A 195 -10.88 -2.62 -21.93
C ARG A 195 -12.26 -2.78 -22.58
N VAL A 196 -13.28 -3.17 -21.81
CA VAL A 196 -14.63 -3.40 -22.32
C VAL A 196 -15.35 -2.10 -22.65
N PHE A 197 -15.28 -1.10 -21.75
CA PHE A 197 -16.10 0.10 -21.81
C PHE A 197 -15.44 1.31 -22.49
N VAL A 198 -14.10 1.40 -22.47
CA VAL A 198 -13.37 2.59 -22.92
C VAL A 198 -12.59 2.35 -24.21
N THR A 199 -11.97 1.18 -24.36
CA THR A 199 -11.05 0.90 -25.48
C THR A 199 -11.73 0.29 -26.71
N ASN A 200 -13.01 -0.10 -26.61
CA ASN A 200 -13.84 -0.64 -27.70
C ASN A 200 -14.83 0.40 -28.21
#